data_AF-A0A8T7BG79-F1
#
_entry.id   AF-A0A8T7BG79-F1
#
_cell.length_a   1.000
_cell.length_b   1.000
_cell.length_c   1.000
_cell.angle_alpha   90.00
_cell.angle_beta   90.00
_cell.angle_gamma   90.00
#
_symmetry.space_group_name_H-M   'P 1'
#
loop_
_entity.id
_entity.type
_entity.pdbx_description
1 polymer ?
#
loop_
_entity_poly.entity_id
_entity_poly.type
_entity_poly.pdbx_seq_one_letter_code
_entity_poly.pdbx_strand_id
1 'polypeptide(L)'
;AYIQAVGLDICLSVAKNLSEKLDLAIPQRLEDMVARGSLGKKSGSGFYLYKNGKPQKQAVQDSGMKIREIQDRLVLRILNECAACLREDLVEDADLLDAGMVFGTGFPPFLGGPINYARDRGINDITTRMDELEGKYGQRFTPDPYWEKLAGDT
;
A
#
# COMPACT_ATOMS: atom_id res chain seq x y z
N ALA A 1 -3.02 11.82 -3.47
CA ALA A 1 -3.45 12.40 -4.77
C ALA A 1 -4.07 11.34 -5.68
N TYR A 2 -3.48 10.14 -5.77
CA TYR A 2 -3.96 9.05 -6.64
C TYR A 2 -5.42 8.64 -6.37
N ILE A 3 -5.75 8.21 -5.14
CA ILE A 3 -7.13 7.80 -4.77
C ILE A 3 -8.19 8.90 -4.97
N GLN A 4 -7.77 10.17 -4.99
CA GLN A 4 -8.67 11.30 -5.23
C GLN A 4 -9.00 11.49 -6.70
N ALA A 5 -8.10 11.06 -7.60
CA ALA A 5 -8.33 11.06 -9.03
C ALA A 5 -9.21 9.89 -9.44
N VAL A 6 -9.00 8.71 -8.83
CA VAL A 6 -9.85 7.52 -9.00
C VAL A 6 -11.28 7.78 -8.50
N GLY A 7 -11.40 8.36 -7.30
CA GLY A 7 -12.68 8.61 -6.65
C GLY A 7 -12.85 7.77 -5.39
N LEU A 8 -13.20 8.40 -4.27
CA LEU A 8 -13.25 7.73 -2.97
C LEU A 8 -14.41 6.73 -2.84
N ASP A 9 -15.48 6.93 -3.59
CA ASP A 9 -16.58 5.97 -3.74
C ASP A 9 -16.14 4.70 -4.46
N ILE A 10 -15.33 4.83 -5.52
CA ILE A 10 -14.76 3.68 -6.24
C ILE A 10 -13.80 2.92 -5.32
N CYS A 11 -12.92 3.65 -4.61
CA CYS A 11 -12.04 3.04 -3.63
C CYS A 11 -12.81 2.31 -2.53
N LEU A 12 -13.90 2.90 -2.02
CA LEU A 12 -14.74 2.25 -1.01
C LEU A 12 -15.44 1.01 -1.55
N SER A 13 -15.94 1.06 -2.79
CA SER A 13 -16.58 -0.09 -3.45
C SER A 13 -15.61 -1.27 -3.58
N VAL A 14 -14.39 -1.02 -4.03
CA VAL A 14 -13.34 -2.05 -4.11
C VAL A 14 -12.97 -2.56 -2.73
N ALA A 15 -12.80 -1.66 -1.75
CA ALA A 15 -12.47 -2.04 -0.38
C ALA A 15 -13.54 -2.96 0.24
N LYS A 16 -14.84 -2.69 0.02
CA LYS A 16 -15.94 -3.56 0.48
C LYS A 16 -15.87 -4.95 -0.13
N ASN A 17 -15.70 -5.03 -1.45
CA ASN A 17 -15.58 -6.31 -2.15
C ASN A 17 -14.38 -7.14 -1.67
N LEU A 18 -13.25 -6.48 -1.36
CA LEU A 18 -12.07 -7.17 -0.84
C LEU A 18 -12.19 -7.52 0.64
N SER A 19 -12.80 -6.66 1.46
CA SER A 19 -12.97 -6.89 2.89
C SER A 19 -13.80 -8.13 3.20
N GLU A 20 -14.80 -8.43 2.37
CA GLU A 20 -15.63 -9.64 2.52
C GLU A 20 -14.81 -10.93 2.37
N LYS A 21 -13.73 -10.90 1.59
CA LYS A 21 -12.91 -12.07 1.28
C LYS A 21 -11.63 -12.16 2.11
N LEU A 22 -11.08 -11.01 2.50
CA LEU A 22 -9.76 -10.88 3.11
C LEU A 22 -9.82 -10.43 4.57
N ASP A 23 -11.01 -10.31 5.16
CA ASP A 23 -11.25 -9.85 6.54
C ASP A 23 -10.54 -8.51 6.86
N LEU A 24 -10.57 -7.59 5.90
CA LEU A 24 -9.87 -6.31 6.00
C LEU A 24 -10.76 -5.23 6.63
N ALA A 25 -10.24 -4.56 7.65
CA ALA A 25 -10.89 -3.41 8.24
C ALA A 25 -10.88 -2.20 7.29
N ILE A 26 -12.06 -1.69 6.94
CA ILE A 26 -12.22 -0.46 6.17
C ILE A 26 -12.12 0.74 7.14
N PRO A 27 -11.28 1.75 6.85
CA PRO A 27 -11.22 2.93 7.71
C PRO A 27 -12.55 3.71 7.70
N GLN A 28 -13.14 3.90 8.90
CA GLN A 28 -14.41 4.63 9.07
C GLN A 28 -14.42 6.00 8.37
N ARG A 29 -13.29 6.71 8.43
CA ARG A 29 -13.13 8.02 7.77
C ARG A 29 -13.41 7.96 6.26
N LEU A 30 -13.06 6.87 5.58
CA LEU A 30 -13.34 6.72 4.15
C LEU A 30 -14.86 6.61 3.91
N GLU A 31 -15.55 5.83 4.73
CA GLU A 31 -17.00 5.70 4.67
C GLU A 31 -17.70 7.03 4.92
N ASP A 32 -17.32 7.73 5.98
CA ASP A 32 -17.88 9.03 6.35
C ASP A 32 -17.69 10.07 5.23
N MET A 33 -16.53 10.03 4.56
CA MET A 33 -16.24 10.90 3.43
C MET A 33 -17.11 10.60 2.21
N VAL A 34 -17.35 9.33 1.91
CA VAL A 34 -18.25 8.95 0.81
C VAL A 34 -19.70 9.30 1.15
N ALA A 35 -20.13 9.02 2.38
CA ALA A 35 -21.49 9.30 2.86
C ALA A 35 -21.87 10.79 2.75
N ARG A 36 -20.91 11.70 2.99
CA ARG A 36 -21.10 13.15 2.83
C ARG A 36 -20.82 13.71 1.43
N GLY A 37 -20.60 12.85 0.43
CA GLY A 37 -20.35 13.25 -0.97
C GLY A 37 -18.94 13.82 -1.25
N SER A 38 -17.99 13.64 -0.34
CA SER A 38 -16.59 14.03 -0.55
C SER A 38 -15.85 12.95 -1.35
N LEU A 39 -16.13 12.85 -2.67
CA LEU A 39 -15.65 11.79 -3.56
C LEU A 39 -14.28 12.06 -4.20
N GLY A 40 -13.66 13.19 -3.92
CA GLY A 40 -12.34 13.59 -4.43
C GLY A 40 -12.42 14.62 -5.55
N LYS A 41 -11.57 14.48 -6.58
CA LYS A 41 -11.43 15.51 -7.63
C LYS A 41 -12.74 15.76 -8.38
N LYS A 42 -13.53 14.70 -8.62
CA LYS A 42 -14.80 14.77 -9.37
C LYS A 42 -15.91 15.53 -8.64
N SER A 43 -15.93 15.51 -7.31
CA SER A 43 -16.90 16.25 -6.48
C SER A 43 -16.34 17.57 -5.95
N GLY A 44 -15.12 17.94 -6.35
CA GLY A 44 -14.44 19.14 -5.85
C GLY A 44 -13.91 19.04 -4.42
N SER A 45 -14.13 17.92 -3.71
CA SER A 45 -13.74 17.76 -2.30
C SER A 45 -13.49 16.30 -1.91
N GLY A 46 -12.47 16.06 -1.08
CA GLY A 46 -12.08 14.76 -0.54
C GLY A 46 -11.07 14.97 0.59
N PHE A 47 -9.92 14.28 0.56
CA PHE A 47 -8.78 14.63 1.45
C PHE A 47 -8.16 16.01 1.17
N TYR A 48 -8.56 16.64 0.06
CA TYR A 48 -8.16 17.97 -0.37
C TYR A 48 -9.42 18.66 -0.88
N LEU A 49 -9.44 19.99 -0.77
CA LEU A 49 -10.38 20.81 -1.52
C LEU A 49 -9.80 21.07 -2.91
N TYR A 50 -10.64 21.02 -3.93
CA TYR A 50 -10.23 21.28 -5.31
C TYR A 50 -10.85 22.60 -5.78
N LYS A 51 -9.99 23.54 -6.20
CA LYS A 51 -10.39 24.80 -6.82
C LYS A 51 -9.81 24.85 -8.23
N ASN A 52 -10.67 25.06 -9.24
CA ASN A 52 -10.29 25.05 -10.66
C ASN A 52 -9.49 23.77 -11.04
N GLY A 53 -9.94 22.61 -10.54
CA GLY A 53 -9.30 21.32 -10.80
C GLY A 53 -7.95 21.07 -10.10
N LYS A 54 -7.45 22.03 -9.31
CA LYS A 54 -6.18 21.93 -8.56
C LYS A 54 -6.43 21.69 -7.07
N PRO A 55 -5.66 20.81 -6.41
CA PRO A 55 -5.79 20.57 -4.98
C PRO A 55 -5.23 21.76 -4.19
N GLN A 56 -5.99 22.24 -3.23
CA GLN A 56 -5.52 23.17 -2.20
C GLN A 56 -4.88 22.35 -1.09
N LYS A 57 -3.54 22.37 -1.05
CA LYS A 57 -2.77 21.72 0.01
C LYS A 57 -2.89 22.55 1.29
N GLN A 58 -3.45 21.96 2.33
CA GLN A 58 -3.44 22.54 3.68
C GLN A 58 -2.22 22.02 4.43
N ALA A 59 -1.76 22.77 5.43
CA ALA A 59 -0.76 22.28 6.37
C ALA A 59 -1.31 21.03 7.05
N VAL A 60 -0.60 19.92 6.91
CA VAL A 60 -0.94 18.68 7.63
C VAL A 60 -0.44 18.87 9.05
N GLN A 61 -1.28 18.55 10.03
CA GLN A 61 -0.82 18.50 11.42
C GLN A 61 0.28 17.45 11.53
N ASP A 62 1.41 17.84 12.11
CA ASP A 62 2.50 16.89 12.35
C ASP A 62 1.99 15.82 13.32
N SER A 63 1.98 14.58 12.85
CA SER A 63 1.62 13.42 13.66
C SER A 63 2.71 13.03 14.67
N GLY A 64 3.88 13.68 14.62
CA GLY A 64 5.09 13.28 15.35
C GLY A 64 5.75 12.03 14.78
N MET A 65 5.17 11.43 13.74
CA MET A 65 5.66 10.21 13.11
C MET A 65 6.83 10.51 12.18
N LYS A 66 7.91 9.75 12.34
CA LYS A 66 9.05 9.82 11.44
C LYS A 66 8.61 9.47 10.01
N ILE A 67 9.02 10.27 9.03
CA ILE A 67 8.71 10.04 7.61
C ILE A 67 9.07 8.61 7.18
N ARG A 68 10.20 8.08 7.66
CA ARG A 68 10.63 6.71 7.38
C ARG A 68 9.63 5.67 7.86
N GLU A 69 9.00 5.88 9.02
CA GLU A 69 7.98 4.96 9.52
C GLU A 69 6.70 5.01 8.66
N ILE A 70 6.31 6.19 8.18
CA ILE A 70 5.20 6.30 7.22
C ILE A 70 5.54 5.55 5.92
N GLN A 71 6.76 5.68 5.43
CA GLN A 71 7.23 4.98 4.23
C GLN A 71 7.20 3.47 4.43
N ASP A 72 7.78 2.95 5.52
CA ASP A 72 7.79 1.52 5.82
C ASP A 72 6.36 0.96 5.90
N ARG A 73 5.45 1.66 6.59
CA ARG A 73 4.06 1.24 6.73
C ARG A 73 3.32 1.10 5.40
N LEU A 74 3.70 1.88 4.39
CA LEU A 74 3.09 1.83 3.06
C LEU A 74 3.79 0.79 2.18
N VAL A 75 5.12 0.83 2.12
CA VAL A 75 5.91 0.01 1.18
C VAL A 75 5.96 -1.43 1.64
N LEU A 76 6.25 -1.72 2.91
CA LEU A 76 6.40 -3.09 3.39
C LEU A 76 5.11 -3.90 3.24
N ARG A 77 3.95 -3.26 3.36
CA ARG A 77 2.68 -3.96 3.11
C ARG A 77 2.54 -4.38 1.65
N ILE A 78 2.94 -3.52 0.71
CA ILE A 78 2.96 -3.86 -0.72
C ILE A 78 3.93 -5.02 -0.97
N LEU A 79 5.14 -4.94 -0.43
CA LEU A 79 6.14 -6.00 -0.61
C LEU A 79 5.64 -7.35 -0.07
N ASN A 80 4.97 -7.33 1.07
CA ASN A 80 4.47 -8.56 1.69
C ASN A 80 3.30 -9.18 0.93
N GLU A 81 2.43 -8.37 0.31
CA GLU A 81 1.45 -8.90 -0.64
C GLU A 81 2.12 -9.48 -1.89
N CYS A 82 3.20 -8.86 -2.39
CA CYS A 82 3.96 -9.43 -3.51
C CYS A 82 4.59 -10.78 -3.16
N ALA A 83 5.13 -10.92 -1.94
CA ALA A 83 5.64 -12.19 -1.43
C ALA A 83 4.53 -13.25 -1.32
N ALA A 84 3.36 -12.88 -0.80
CA ALA A 84 2.19 -13.76 -0.75
C ALA A 84 1.74 -14.21 -2.15
N CYS A 85 1.70 -13.31 -3.14
CA CYS A 85 1.36 -13.65 -4.53
C CYS A 85 2.30 -14.70 -5.13
N LEU A 86 3.60 -14.65 -4.81
CA LEU A 86 4.56 -15.67 -5.24
C LEU A 86 4.38 -16.99 -4.48
N ARG A 87 4.07 -16.94 -3.19
CA ARG A 87 3.77 -18.14 -2.39
C ARG A 87 2.53 -18.88 -2.88
N GLU A 88 1.54 -18.13 -3.32
CA GLU A 88 0.24 -18.62 -3.78
C GLU A 88 0.26 -18.99 -5.28
N ASP A 89 1.44 -18.94 -5.91
CA ASP A 89 1.65 -19.23 -7.34
C ASP A 89 0.69 -18.42 -8.25
N LEU A 90 0.35 -17.19 -7.85
CA LEU A 90 -0.51 -16.28 -8.63
C LEU A 90 0.23 -15.65 -9.81
N VAL A 91 1.56 -15.63 -9.74
CA VAL A 91 2.47 -15.16 -10.81
C VAL A 91 3.55 -16.21 -10.99
N GLU A 92 3.95 -16.46 -12.23
CA GLU A 92 4.89 -17.54 -12.58
C GLU A 92 6.28 -17.34 -11.93
N ASP A 93 6.78 -16.10 -11.89
CA ASP A 93 8.06 -15.78 -11.28
C ASP A 93 8.13 -14.34 -10.74
N ALA A 94 9.23 -14.04 -10.04
CA ALA A 94 9.48 -12.75 -9.43
C ALA A 94 9.73 -11.63 -10.45
N ASP A 95 10.29 -11.94 -11.62
CA ASP A 95 10.64 -10.95 -12.64
C ASP A 95 9.37 -10.42 -13.32
N LEU A 96 8.41 -11.31 -13.62
CA LEU A 96 7.08 -10.96 -14.12
C LEU A 96 6.28 -10.16 -13.09
N LEU A 97 6.39 -10.52 -11.81
CA LEU A 97 5.75 -9.76 -10.75
C LEU A 97 6.32 -8.33 -10.70
N ASP A 98 7.64 -8.19 -10.70
CA ASP A 98 8.31 -6.90 -10.63
C ASP A 98 7.97 -6.03 -11.84
N ALA A 99 8.01 -6.59 -13.04
CA ALA A 99 7.57 -5.92 -14.26
C ALA A 99 6.10 -5.49 -14.18
N GLY A 100 5.21 -6.37 -13.71
CA GLY A 100 3.79 -6.06 -13.54
C GLY A 100 3.55 -4.91 -12.56
N MET A 101 4.30 -4.86 -11.47
CA MET A 101 4.20 -3.78 -10.48
C MET A 101 4.73 -2.45 -11.01
N VAL A 102 5.85 -2.47 -11.75
CA VAL A 102 6.42 -1.28 -12.39
C VAL A 102 5.47 -0.70 -13.45
N PHE A 103 5.00 -1.53 -14.39
CA PHE A 103 4.17 -1.05 -15.51
C PHE A 103 2.69 -0.87 -15.15
N GLY A 104 2.16 -1.65 -14.21
CA GLY A 104 0.75 -1.61 -13.83
C GLY A 104 0.45 -0.58 -12.74
N THR A 105 1.20 -0.62 -11.64
CA THR A 105 0.92 0.23 -10.46
C THR A 105 1.75 1.51 -10.41
N GLY A 106 2.82 1.56 -11.21
CA GLY A 106 3.79 2.66 -11.20
C GLY A 106 4.81 2.55 -10.07
N PHE A 107 5.15 1.32 -9.63
CA PHE A 107 6.27 1.12 -8.71
C PHE A 107 7.56 1.75 -9.27
N PRO A 108 8.40 2.41 -8.46
CA PRO A 108 9.53 3.18 -8.98
C PRO A 108 10.50 2.33 -9.83
N PRO A 109 10.65 2.61 -11.15
CA PRO A 109 11.43 1.75 -12.04
C PRO A 109 12.90 1.62 -11.67
N PHE A 110 13.48 2.67 -11.07
CA PHE A 110 14.87 2.68 -10.63
C PHE A 110 15.16 1.78 -9.42
N LEU A 111 14.12 1.21 -8.79
CA LEU A 111 14.25 0.20 -7.73
C LEU A 111 14.11 -1.23 -8.28
N GLY A 112 13.89 -1.41 -9.58
CA GLY A 112 13.77 -2.71 -10.24
C GLY A 112 12.43 -3.43 -10.04
N GLY A 113 11.68 -3.08 -8.98
CA GLY A 113 10.42 -3.71 -8.62
C GLY A 113 10.37 -4.04 -7.14
N PRO A 114 9.22 -4.47 -6.60
CA PRO A 114 9.09 -4.82 -5.19
C PRO A 114 10.05 -5.91 -4.71
N ILE A 115 10.26 -6.99 -5.46
CA ILE A 115 11.13 -8.10 -5.06
C ILE A 115 12.60 -7.70 -5.19
N ASN A 116 12.98 -7.04 -6.29
CA ASN A 116 14.32 -6.49 -6.43
C ASN A 116 14.66 -5.49 -5.31
N TYR A 117 13.74 -4.56 -5.00
CA TYR A 117 13.88 -3.65 -3.87
C TYR A 117 14.01 -4.38 -2.54
N ALA A 118 13.28 -5.49 -2.37
CA ALA A 118 13.36 -6.30 -1.16
C ALA A 118 14.75 -6.93 -0.97
N ARG A 119 15.33 -7.45 -2.06
CA ARG A 119 16.71 -7.98 -2.07
C ARG A 119 17.74 -6.90 -1.76
N ASP A 120 17.62 -5.73 -2.38
CA ASP A 120 18.53 -4.59 -2.16
C ASP A 120 18.48 -4.08 -0.71
N ARG A 121 17.29 -4.04 -0.12
CA ARG A 121 17.08 -3.66 1.27
C ARG A 121 17.56 -4.73 2.26
N GLY A 122 17.52 -6.00 1.85
CA GLY A 122 17.82 -7.16 2.65
C GLY A 122 16.56 -7.76 3.27
N ILE A 123 16.31 -9.05 3.00
CA ILE A 123 15.11 -9.77 3.45
C ILE A 123 15.03 -9.84 4.99
N ASN A 124 16.18 -9.97 5.66
CA ASN A 124 16.24 -9.95 7.13
C ASN A 124 15.89 -8.59 7.73
N ASP A 125 16.27 -7.48 7.08
CA ASP A 125 15.86 -6.13 7.51
C ASP A 125 14.35 -5.96 7.37
N ILE A 126 13.78 -6.45 6.26
CA ILE A 126 12.35 -6.37 5.99
C ILE A 126 11.54 -7.12 7.03
N THR A 127 11.85 -8.39 7.28
CA THR A 127 11.13 -9.23 8.25
C THR A 127 11.23 -8.64 9.66
N THR A 128 12.45 -8.29 10.10
CA THR A 128 12.66 -7.61 11.40
C THR A 128 11.82 -6.33 11.52
N ARG A 129 11.81 -5.50 10.48
CA ARG A 129 11.04 -4.25 10.49
C ARG A 129 9.54 -4.49 10.48
N MET A 130 9.08 -5.54 9.80
CA MET A 130 7.68 -5.95 9.78
C MET A 130 7.21 -6.44 11.15
N ASP A 131 8.04 -7.22 11.86
CA ASP A 131 7.75 -7.65 13.25
C ASP A 131 7.61 -6.44 14.21
N GLU A 132 8.51 -5.45 14.09
CA GLU A 132 8.40 -4.20 14.87
C GLU A 132 7.09 -3.44 14.58
N LEU A 133 6.64 -3.44 13.32
CA LEU A 133 5.40 -2.79 12.92
C LEU A 133 4.18 -3.61 13.34
N GLU A 134 4.26 -4.93 13.34
CA GLU A 134 3.21 -5.82 13.85
C GLU A 134 2.98 -5.56 15.33
N GLY A 135 4.05 -5.48 16.14
CA GLY A 135 3.95 -5.15 17.56
C GLY A 135 3.27 -3.80 17.84
N LYS A 136 3.36 -2.83 16.91
CA LYS A 136 2.77 -1.49 17.06
C LYS A 136 1.38 -1.33 16.45
N TYR A 137 1.11 -2.04 15.37
CA TYR A 137 -0.02 -1.77 14.48
C TYR A 137 -0.85 -3.01 14.12
N GLY A 138 -0.50 -4.17 14.67
CA GLY A 138 -1.22 -5.43 14.55
C GLY A 138 -0.84 -6.29 13.35
N GLN A 139 -1.56 -7.41 13.22
CA GLN A 139 -1.28 -8.53 12.30
C GLN A 139 -1.24 -8.17 10.81
N ARG A 140 -1.74 -6.99 10.41
CA ARG A 140 -1.55 -6.51 9.03
C ARG A 140 -0.08 -6.30 8.66
N PHE A 141 0.86 -6.40 9.61
CA PHE A 141 2.29 -6.34 9.35
C PHE A 141 3.00 -7.67 9.60
N THR A 142 2.27 -8.77 9.85
CA THR A 142 2.89 -10.10 9.94
C THR A 142 3.64 -10.41 8.63
N PRO A 143 4.92 -10.80 8.70
CA PRO A 143 5.70 -11.19 7.53
C PRO A 143 5.12 -12.44 6.86
N ASP A 144 5.11 -12.47 5.54
CA ASP A 144 4.71 -13.67 4.78
C ASP A 144 5.82 -14.76 4.86
N PRO A 145 5.46 -16.04 5.01
CA PRO A 145 6.45 -17.14 5.04
C PRO A 145 7.36 -17.22 3.81
N TYR A 146 6.94 -16.67 2.66
CA TYR A 146 7.74 -16.68 1.43
C TYR A 146 9.08 -15.94 1.57
N TRP A 147 9.20 -15.03 2.54
CA TRP A 147 10.46 -14.35 2.80
C TRP A 147 11.59 -15.32 3.16
N GLU A 148 11.29 -16.42 3.85
CA GLU A 148 12.29 -17.45 4.18
C GLU A 148 12.86 -18.12 2.93
N LYS A 149 12.00 -18.39 1.95
CA LYS A 149 12.41 -18.96 0.66
C LYS A 149 13.28 -17.98 -0.12
N LEU A 150 12.87 -16.71 -0.21
CA LEU A 150 13.64 -15.67 -0.88
C LEU A 150 15.00 -15.40 -0.23
N ALA A 151 15.12 -15.57 1.09
CA ALA A 151 16.39 -15.44 1.79
C ALA A 151 17.38 -16.58 1.50
N GLY A 152 16.88 -17.77 1.12
CA GLY A 152 17.70 -18.93 0.76
C GLY A 152 18.17 -18.94 -0.71
N ASP A 153 17.56 -18.13 -1.57
CA ASP A 153 17.85 -18.06 -3.01
C ASP A 153 18.97 -17.05 -3.37
N THR A 154 19.73 -16.56 -2.38
CA THR A 154 20.84 -15.61 -2.56
C THR A 154 22.20 -16.28 -2.41
#